data_AF-K0RV79-F1
#
_entry.id   AF-K0RV79-F1
#
_cell.length_a   1.000
_cell.length_b   1.000
_cell.length_c   1.000
_cell.angle_alpha   90.00
_cell.angle_beta   90.00
_cell.angle_gamma   90.00
#
_symmetry.space_group_name_H-M   'P 1'
#
loop_
_entity.id
_entity.type
_entity.pdbx_description
1 polymer ?
#
loop_
_entity_poly.entity_id
_entity_poly.type
_entity_poly.pdbx_seq_one_letter_code
_entity_poly.pdbx_strand_id
1 'polypeptide(L)'
;ISDDGLEVLVQKLQTSVDALYLASNDITLARHVLLLRFRVLNIVGNALCPGGTRVIASSLANPECRLEYFNLNQCNIGGEGMATLADGLRNNQRLTYMSLDTSNITERGWNAFSSILCDTASINATYNSNHTLQDLGYYRIPQDVKMMLDLNQGKDKSGVAASKILQAHRIST
;
A
#
# COMPACT_ATOMS: atom_id res chain seq x y z
N ILE A 1 15.49 17.50 3.04
CA ILE A 1 14.28 17.65 3.89
C ILE A 1 14.25 16.46 4.85
N SER A 2 14.21 16.71 6.15
CA SER A 2 14.10 15.66 7.19
C SER A 2 12.65 15.46 7.62
N ASP A 3 12.42 14.58 8.60
CA ASP A 3 11.10 14.36 9.21
C ASP A 3 10.46 15.67 9.73
N ASP A 4 11.25 16.59 10.31
CA ASP A 4 10.75 17.88 10.79
C ASP A 4 10.24 18.74 9.62
N GLY A 5 10.97 18.72 8.50
CA GLY A 5 10.54 19.42 7.29
C GLY A 5 9.26 18.82 6.72
N LEU A 6 9.14 17.48 6.71
CA LEU A 6 7.90 16.82 6.31
C LEU A 6 6.73 17.21 7.21
N GLU A 7 6.92 17.24 8.53
CA GLU A 7 5.89 17.64 9.50
C GLU A 7 5.39 19.06 9.22
N VAL A 8 6.32 20.00 9.00
CA VAL A 8 5.97 21.39 8.62
C VAL A 8 5.18 21.41 7.31
N LEU A 9 5.59 20.65 6.29
CA LEU A 9 4.89 20.61 5.00
C LEU A 9 3.47 20.03 5.14
N VAL A 10 3.30 18.96 5.91
CA VAL A 10 1.99 18.35 6.20
C VAL A 10 1.06 19.37 6.87
N GLN A 11 1.58 20.17 7.81
CA GLN A 11 0.77 21.11 8.60
C GLN A 11 0.51 22.45 7.91
N LYS A 12 1.50 22.98 7.17
CA LYS A 12 1.52 24.38 6.71
C LYS A 12 1.15 24.56 5.25
N LEU A 13 1.27 23.54 4.40
CA LEU A 13 0.87 23.67 3.01
C LEU A 13 -0.63 23.98 2.89
N GLN A 14 -0.99 24.85 1.93
CA GLN A 14 -2.38 25.18 1.63
C GLN A 14 -3.16 23.93 1.22
N THR A 15 -4.38 23.74 1.73
CA THR A 15 -5.21 22.53 1.56
C THR A 15 -5.47 22.11 0.11
N SER A 16 -5.29 23.03 -0.85
CA SER A 16 -5.32 22.76 -2.29
C SER A 16 -4.15 21.91 -2.80
N VAL A 17 -3.02 21.89 -2.09
CA VAL A 17 -1.85 21.07 -2.44
C VAL A 17 -2.09 19.62 -2.00
N ASP A 18 -2.51 18.77 -2.93
CA ASP A 18 -2.80 17.35 -2.68
C ASP A 18 -1.68 16.40 -3.16
N ALA A 19 -0.67 16.92 -3.86
CA ALA A 19 0.49 16.17 -4.32
C ALA A 19 1.79 16.69 -3.67
N LEU A 20 2.65 15.78 -3.23
CA LEU A 20 3.95 16.11 -2.64
C LEU A 20 5.06 15.19 -3.14
N TYR A 21 6.15 15.79 -3.62
CA TYR A 21 7.30 15.11 -4.19
C TYR A 21 8.56 15.47 -3.39
N LEU A 22 9.12 14.49 -2.70
CA LEU A 22 10.24 14.62 -1.76
C LEU A 22 11.29 13.54 -2.03
N ALA A 23 11.49 13.16 -3.29
CA ALA A 23 12.48 12.16 -3.67
C ALA A 23 13.91 12.57 -3.23
N SER A 24 14.72 11.58 -2.85
CA SER A 24 16.14 11.70 -2.47
C SER A 24 16.38 12.76 -1.39
N ASN A 25 15.63 12.66 -0.30
CA ASN A 25 15.76 13.49 0.90
C ASN A 25 16.16 12.63 2.12
N ASP A 26 16.16 13.24 3.31
CA ASP A 26 16.56 12.60 4.58
C ASP A 26 15.33 12.23 5.43
N ILE A 27 14.24 11.82 4.79
CA ILE A 27 13.01 11.42 5.48
C ILE A 27 13.18 9.97 5.97
N THR A 28 13.04 9.77 7.26
CA THR A 28 13.18 8.46 7.89
C THR A 28 11.88 7.92 8.45
N LEU A 29 10.88 8.80 8.64
CA LEU A 29 9.61 8.52 9.34
C LEU A 29 9.84 7.94 10.74
N ALA A 30 10.86 8.43 11.46
CA ALA A 30 11.12 8.09 12.85
C ALA A 30 10.10 8.74 13.80
N ARG A 31 9.49 9.85 13.37
CA ARG A 31 8.43 10.56 14.09
C ARG A 31 7.05 10.06 13.68
N HIS A 32 6.09 10.12 14.60
CA HIS A 32 4.70 9.76 14.30
C HIS A 32 3.98 10.88 13.55
N VAL A 33 4.21 10.96 12.23
CA VAL A 33 3.53 11.89 11.32
C VAL A 33 2.56 11.12 10.42
N LEU A 34 1.26 11.36 10.55
CA LEU A 34 0.26 10.69 9.71
C LEU A 34 0.17 11.34 8.33
N LEU A 35 0.21 10.51 7.29
CA LEU A 35 0.25 10.92 5.87
C LEU A 35 -1.16 11.03 5.27
N LEU A 36 -2.09 11.67 5.98
CA LEU A 36 -3.53 11.63 5.64
C LEU A 36 -3.93 12.63 4.55
N ARG A 37 -3.15 13.69 4.39
CA ARG A 37 -3.55 14.90 3.67
C ARG A 37 -3.43 14.78 2.15
N PHE A 38 -2.43 14.05 1.68
CA PHE A 38 -2.05 14.01 0.26
C PHE A 38 -2.76 12.87 -0.47
N ARG A 39 -3.09 13.11 -1.75
CA ARG A 39 -3.53 12.10 -2.70
C ARG A 39 -2.35 11.46 -3.42
N VAL A 40 -1.29 12.24 -3.66
CA VAL A 40 -0.05 11.78 -4.29
C VAL A 40 1.11 12.06 -3.36
N LEU A 41 1.86 11.03 -3.01
CA LEU A 41 3.09 11.18 -2.25
C LEU A 41 4.22 10.40 -2.92
N ASN A 42 5.34 11.07 -3.16
CA ASN A 42 6.56 10.46 -3.66
C ASN A 42 7.69 10.77 -2.68
N ILE A 43 8.22 9.73 -2.04
CA ILE A 43 9.39 9.83 -1.16
C ILE A 43 10.50 8.88 -1.62
N VAL A 44 10.62 8.65 -2.92
CA VAL A 44 11.63 7.75 -3.50
C VAL A 44 13.02 8.04 -2.98
N GLY A 45 13.80 7.01 -2.67
CA GLY A 45 15.21 7.17 -2.27
C GLY A 45 15.40 7.84 -0.91
N ASN A 46 14.38 7.84 -0.05
CA ASN A 46 14.49 8.22 1.35
C ASN A 46 14.67 6.95 2.19
N ALA A 47 15.78 6.83 2.93
CA ALA A 47 16.07 5.65 3.72
C ALA A 47 15.21 5.62 5.00
N LEU A 48 14.06 4.92 4.93
CA LEU A 48 13.18 4.79 6.08
C LEU A 48 13.84 3.98 7.20
N CYS A 49 13.61 4.41 8.44
CA CYS A 49 14.00 3.63 9.61
C CYS A 49 13.09 2.40 9.77
N PRO A 50 13.47 1.39 10.59
CA PRO A 50 12.63 0.22 10.85
C PRO A 50 11.23 0.54 11.41
N GLY A 51 11.04 1.73 12.01
CA GLY A 51 9.74 2.21 12.48
C GLY A 51 8.89 2.92 11.42
N GLY A 52 9.49 3.37 10.31
CA GLY A 52 8.81 4.19 9.31
C GLY A 52 7.67 3.45 8.60
N THR A 53 7.80 2.14 8.40
CA THR A 53 6.75 1.30 7.81
C THR A 53 5.51 1.20 8.70
N ARG A 54 5.67 1.27 10.03
CA ARG A 54 4.53 1.36 10.97
C ARG A 54 3.80 2.69 10.85
N VAL A 55 4.53 3.80 10.70
CA VAL A 55 3.92 5.12 10.49
C VAL A 55 3.11 5.14 9.18
N ILE A 56 3.66 4.55 8.11
CA ILE A 56 2.93 4.39 6.85
C ILE A 56 1.70 3.51 7.04
N ALA A 57 1.84 2.33 7.67
CA ALA A 57 0.72 1.41 7.88
C ALA A 57 -0.40 2.06 8.71
N SER A 58 -0.08 2.78 9.79
CA SER A 58 -1.05 3.55 10.57
C SER A 58 -1.73 4.62 9.73
N SER A 59 -1.00 5.28 8.83
CA SER A 59 -1.58 6.25 7.91
C SER A 59 -2.53 5.58 6.91
N LEU A 60 -2.17 4.43 6.34
CA LEU A 60 -3.00 3.71 5.36
C LEU A 60 -4.25 3.09 5.99
N ALA A 61 -4.17 2.63 7.24
CA ALA A 61 -5.31 2.09 7.98
C ALA A 61 -6.31 3.15 8.44
N ASN A 62 -5.89 4.42 8.48
CA ASN A 62 -6.74 5.50 8.92
C ASN A 62 -7.84 5.78 7.86
N PRO A 63 -9.12 5.86 8.24
CA PRO A 63 -10.22 6.10 7.29
C PRO A 63 -10.15 7.47 6.59
N GLU A 64 -9.42 8.44 7.17
CA GLU A 64 -9.19 9.76 6.57
C GLU A 64 -8.03 9.77 5.57
N CYS A 65 -7.32 8.66 5.39
CA CYS A 65 -6.20 8.57 4.45
C CYS A 65 -6.66 8.87 3.03
N ARG A 66 -6.03 9.85 2.38
CA ARG A 66 -6.39 10.27 1.02
C ARG A 66 -5.49 9.72 -0.08
N LEU A 67 -4.43 8.98 0.28
CA LEU A 67 -3.45 8.51 -0.68
C LEU A 67 -4.10 7.62 -1.74
N GLU A 68 -3.91 8.01 -3.00
CA GLU A 68 -4.32 7.28 -4.20
C GLU A 68 -3.08 6.74 -4.94
N TYR A 69 -1.96 7.48 -4.85
CA TYR A 69 -0.66 7.14 -5.42
C TYR A 69 0.45 7.34 -4.38
N PHE A 70 1.23 6.29 -4.12
CA PHE A 70 2.36 6.35 -3.20
C PHE A 70 3.61 5.72 -3.82
N ASN A 71 4.68 6.51 -3.97
CA ASN A 71 5.97 6.00 -4.44
C ASN A 71 6.98 5.88 -3.29
N LEU A 72 7.29 4.63 -2.94
CA LEU A 72 8.22 4.18 -1.90
C LEU A 72 9.44 3.45 -2.50
N ASN A 73 9.73 3.64 -3.79
CA ASN A 73 10.91 3.03 -4.40
C ASN A 73 12.19 3.46 -3.67
N GLN A 74 13.15 2.56 -3.52
CA GLN A 74 14.42 2.81 -2.83
C GLN A 74 14.27 3.30 -1.37
N CYS A 75 13.17 2.93 -0.69
CA CYS A 75 12.89 3.36 0.70
C CYS A 75 13.24 2.32 1.78
N ASN A 76 13.96 1.25 1.43
CA ASN A 76 14.38 0.19 2.37
C ASN A 76 13.22 -0.48 3.14
N ILE A 77 12.14 -0.83 2.45
CA ILE A 77 10.95 -1.46 3.08
C ILE A 77 11.28 -2.86 3.63
N GLY A 78 11.88 -3.73 2.80
CA GLY A 78 12.20 -5.11 3.15
C GLY A 78 10.96 -6.00 3.42
N GLY A 79 11.19 -7.27 3.74
CA GLY A 79 10.11 -8.25 3.95
C GLY A 79 9.22 -7.96 5.17
N GLU A 80 9.78 -7.58 6.32
CA GLU A 80 9.00 -7.21 7.51
C GLU A 80 8.21 -5.91 7.30
N GLY A 81 8.81 -4.95 6.60
CA GLY A 81 8.11 -3.74 6.20
C GLY A 81 6.93 -4.05 5.28
N MET A 82 7.08 -4.96 4.32
CA MET A 82 5.99 -5.35 3.42
C MET A 82 4.81 -5.97 4.18
N ALA A 83 5.08 -6.85 5.15
CA ALA A 83 4.02 -7.40 6.02
C ALA A 83 3.31 -6.31 6.83
N THR A 84 4.08 -5.36 7.38
CA THR A 84 3.52 -4.21 8.11
C THR A 84 2.65 -3.33 7.22
N LEU A 85 3.09 -3.06 5.99
CA LEU A 85 2.32 -2.29 5.01
C LEU A 85 1.02 -3.00 4.59
N ALA A 86 1.07 -4.33 4.43
CA ALA A 86 -0.11 -5.13 4.11
C ALA A 86 -1.21 -4.96 5.17
N ASP A 87 -0.86 -4.97 6.46
CA ASP A 87 -1.81 -4.73 7.56
C ASP A 87 -2.49 -3.36 7.43
N GLY A 88 -1.73 -2.32 7.11
CA GLY A 88 -2.28 -0.98 6.88
C GLY A 88 -3.20 -0.89 5.65
N LEU A 89 -2.99 -1.74 4.65
CA LEU A 89 -3.76 -1.76 3.42
C LEU A 89 -5.04 -2.59 3.50
N ARG A 90 -5.19 -3.47 4.50
CA ARG A 90 -6.29 -4.46 4.55
C ARG A 90 -7.67 -3.85 4.32
N ASN A 91 -7.95 -2.70 4.95
CA ASN A 91 -9.22 -1.98 4.81
C ASN A 91 -9.10 -0.67 4.00
N ASN A 92 -7.95 -0.41 3.40
CA ASN A 92 -7.74 0.81 2.61
C ASN A 92 -8.46 0.69 1.25
N GLN A 93 -9.41 1.58 1.00
CA GLN A 93 -10.22 1.60 -0.23
C GLN A 93 -9.88 2.79 -1.14
N ARG A 94 -8.69 3.37 -1.01
CA ARG A 94 -8.29 4.57 -1.78
C ARG A 94 -7.00 4.40 -2.55
N LEU A 95 -6.01 3.72 -2.00
CA LEU A 95 -4.71 3.56 -2.63
C LEU A 95 -4.82 2.62 -3.84
N THR A 96 -4.57 3.18 -5.02
CA THR A 96 -4.62 2.43 -6.29
C THR A 96 -3.24 2.04 -6.78
N TYR A 97 -2.21 2.81 -6.43
CA TYR A 97 -0.83 2.58 -6.84
C TYR A 97 0.11 2.71 -5.65
N MET A 98 0.97 1.71 -5.44
CA MET A 98 2.07 1.75 -4.47
C MET A 98 3.37 1.23 -5.10
N SER A 99 4.34 2.07 -5.41
CA SER A 99 5.65 1.56 -5.88
C SER A 99 6.56 1.22 -4.71
N LEU A 100 7.19 0.05 -4.71
CA LEU A 100 8.26 -0.31 -3.78
C LEU A 100 9.33 -1.19 -4.47
N ASP A 101 10.56 -1.16 -3.96
CA ASP A 101 11.61 -2.10 -4.40
C ASP A 101 11.28 -3.52 -3.91
N THR A 102 11.11 -4.44 -4.85
CA THR A 102 10.68 -5.82 -4.57
C THR A 102 11.83 -6.78 -4.30
N SER A 103 13.08 -6.33 -4.45
CA SER A 103 14.28 -7.19 -4.43
C SER A 103 14.53 -7.88 -3.08
N ASN A 104 14.07 -7.27 -1.98
CA ASN A 104 14.29 -7.73 -0.60
C ASN A 104 13.00 -8.15 0.12
N ILE A 105 11.91 -8.38 -0.63
CA ILE A 105 10.66 -8.88 -0.05
C ILE A 105 10.74 -10.40 0.08
N THR A 106 10.57 -10.90 1.30
CA THR A 106 10.60 -12.33 1.60
C THR A 106 9.30 -13.00 1.19
N GLU A 107 9.31 -14.33 1.08
CA GLU A 107 8.09 -15.13 0.88
C GLU A 107 7.01 -14.81 1.92
N ARG A 108 7.39 -14.66 3.19
CA ARG A 108 6.47 -14.25 4.25
C ARG A 108 5.83 -12.88 3.97
N GLY A 109 6.62 -11.91 3.49
CA GLY A 109 6.12 -10.60 3.10
C GLY A 109 5.12 -10.68 1.94
N TRP A 110 5.42 -11.51 0.94
CA TRP A 110 4.51 -11.75 -0.18
C TRP A 110 3.24 -12.50 0.22
N ASN A 111 3.32 -13.49 1.12
CA ASN A 111 2.15 -14.21 1.62
C ASN A 111 1.23 -13.28 2.42
N ALA A 112 1.80 -12.43 3.28
CA ALA A 112 1.03 -11.41 3.99
C ALA A 112 0.33 -10.46 3.01
N PHE A 113 1.02 -10.00 1.98
CA PHE A 113 0.43 -9.15 0.96
C PHE A 113 -0.61 -9.85 0.08
N SER A 114 -0.37 -11.11 -0.34
CA SER A 114 -1.33 -11.89 -1.12
C SER A 114 -2.64 -12.08 -0.33
N SER A 115 -2.53 -12.34 0.99
CA SER A 115 -3.69 -12.50 1.87
C SER A 115 -4.59 -11.26 1.95
N ILE A 116 -4.05 -10.05 1.78
CA ILE A 116 -4.88 -8.84 1.78
C ILE A 116 -5.57 -8.60 0.44
N LEU A 117 -5.01 -9.09 -0.66
CA LEU A 117 -5.62 -8.97 -1.98
C LEU A 117 -6.71 -10.03 -2.21
N CYS A 118 -6.57 -11.19 -1.60
CA CYS A 118 -7.53 -12.28 -1.68
C CYS A 118 -7.39 -13.23 -0.48
N ASP A 119 -8.11 -12.95 0.61
CA ASP A 119 -8.18 -13.85 1.77
C ASP A 119 -9.13 -15.01 1.46
N THR A 120 -8.57 -16.19 1.19
CA THR A 120 -9.35 -17.38 0.81
C THR A 120 -9.89 -18.16 2.01
N ALA A 121 -9.78 -17.66 3.24
CA ALA A 121 -10.26 -18.37 4.43
C ALA A 121 -11.79 -18.58 4.44
N SER A 122 -12.54 -17.68 3.79
CA SER A 122 -13.98 -17.81 3.57
C SER A 122 -14.44 -16.87 2.45
N ILE A 123 -15.65 -17.10 1.92
CA ILE A 123 -16.29 -16.18 0.96
C ILE A 123 -16.34 -14.75 1.52
N ASN A 124 -16.68 -14.59 2.82
CA ASN A 124 -16.75 -13.28 3.45
C ASN A 124 -15.36 -12.63 3.61
N ALA A 125 -14.32 -13.41 3.88
CA ALA A 125 -12.95 -12.90 3.95
C ALA A 125 -12.48 -12.40 2.56
N THR A 126 -12.78 -13.15 1.50
CA THR A 126 -12.47 -12.73 0.13
C THR A 126 -13.27 -11.49 -0.28
N TYR A 127 -14.56 -11.44 0.09
CA TYR A 127 -15.41 -10.27 -0.17
C TYR A 127 -14.83 -9.00 0.46
N ASN A 128 -14.38 -9.08 1.72
CA ASN A 128 -13.82 -7.95 2.48
C ASN A 128 -12.33 -7.69 2.21
N SER A 129 -11.69 -8.43 1.30
CA SER A 129 -10.30 -8.19 0.92
C SER A 129 -10.13 -6.85 0.20
N ASN A 130 -8.88 -6.41 0.03
CA ASN A 130 -8.56 -5.21 -0.72
C ASN A 130 -8.76 -5.43 -2.23
N HIS A 131 -9.76 -4.75 -2.79
CA HIS A 131 -10.05 -4.75 -4.24
C HIS A 131 -9.65 -3.44 -4.94
N THR A 132 -8.95 -2.54 -4.25
CA THR A 132 -8.64 -1.19 -4.75
C THR A 132 -7.23 -1.04 -5.30
N LEU A 133 -6.24 -1.67 -4.64
CA LEU A 133 -4.83 -1.59 -5.04
C LEU A 133 -4.60 -2.34 -6.36
N GLN A 134 -4.04 -1.66 -7.35
CA GLN A 134 -3.98 -2.14 -8.73
C GLN A 134 -2.56 -2.38 -9.23
N ASP A 135 -1.56 -1.73 -8.64
CA ASP A 135 -0.20 -1.79 -9.17
C ASP A 135 0.83 -1.57 -8.06
N LEU A 136 1.92 -2.33 -8.15
CA LEU A 136 3.10 -2.23 -7.30
C LEU A 136 4.31 -1.55 -7.97
N GLY A 137 4.14 -1.07 -9.21
CA GLY A 137 5.14 -0.32 -9.97
C GLY A 137 6.34 -1.12 -10.48
N TYR A 138 6.51 -2.39 -10.08
CA TYR A 138 7.62 -3.26 -10.48
C TYR A 138 7.14 -4.53 -11.17
N TYR A 139 7.92 -4.99 -12.15
CA TYR A 139 7.58 -6.17 -12.97
C TYR A 139 7.95 -7.52 -12.34
N ARG A 140 8.78 -7.53 -11.30
CA ARG A 140 9.19 -8.76 -10.58
C ARG A 140 8.41 -8.92 -9.28
N ILE A 141 7.17 -9.37 -9.41
CA ILE A 141 6.29 -9.76 -8.30
C ILE A 141 5.77 -11.19 -8.53
N PRO A 142 5.36 -11.92 -7.48
CA PRO A 142 4.74 -13.24 -7.62
C PRO A 142 3.53 -13.21 -8.57
N GLN A 143 3.37 -14.28 -9.36
CA GLN A 143 2.35 -14.34 -10.42
C GLN A 143 0.92 -14.30 -9.86
N ASP A 144 0.69 -14.90 -8.69
CA ASP A 144 -0.59 -14.86 -7.97
C ASP A 144 -0.93 -13.43 -7.53
N VAL A 145 0.05 -12.71 -6.95
CA VAL A 145 -0.10 -11.30 -6.57
C VAL A 145 -0.40 -10.45 -7.80
N LYS A 146 0.35 -10.66 -8.89
CA LYS A 146 0.12 -9.95 -10.17
C LYS A 146 -1.30 -10.18 -10.67
N MET A 147 -1.77 -11.42 -10.69
CA MET A 147 -3.13 -11.76 -11.13
C MET A 147 -4.19 -11.04 -10.30
N MET A 148 -4.03 -10.97 -8.97
CA MET A 148 -4.99 -10.28 -8.10
C MET A 148 -4.99 -8.76 -8.29
N LEU A 149 -3.82 -8.16 -8.55
CA LEU A 149 -3.69 -6.74 -8.89
C LEU A 149 -4.31 -6.43 -10.25
N ASP A 150 -4.12 -7.30 -11.25
CA ASP A 150 -4.72 -7.16 -12.57
C ASP A 150 -6.26 -7.23 -12.49
N LEU A 151 -6.82 -8.13 -11.66
CA LEU A 151 -8.27 -8.17 -11.37
C LEU A 151 -8.77 -6.86 -10.73
N ASN A 152 -7.97 -6.25 -9.86
CA ASN A 152 -8.32 -4.99 -9.20
C ASN A 152 -8.41 -3.80 -10.17
N GLN A 153 -7.97 -3.91 -11.43
CA GLN A 153 -8.17 -2.85 -12.43
C GLN A 153 -9.63 -2.67 -12.84
N GLY A 154 -10.51 -3.63 -12.52
CA GLY A 154 -11.95 -3.51 -12.70
C GLY A 154 -12.53 -2.29 -11.96
N LYS A 155 -13.38 -1.50 -12.64
CA LYS A 155 -13.99 -0.29 -12.07
C LYS A 155 -15.01 -0.62 -10.98
N ASP A 156 -15.80 -1.67 -11.17
CA ASP A 156 -16.76 -2.16 -10.17
C ASP A 156 -16.07 -3.09 -9.18
N LYS A 157 -15.82 -2.59 -7.96
CA LYS A 157 -15.10 -3.35 -6.93
C LYS A 157 -15.93 -4.49 -6.36
N SER A 158 -17.26 -4.39 -6.41
CA SER A 158 -18.15 -5.50 -6.05
C SER A 158 -18.05 -6.63 -7.07
N GLY A 159 -17.98 -6.30 -8.37
CA GLY A 159 -17.72 -7.25 -9.45
C GLY A 159 -16.34 -7.91 -9.37
N VAL A 160 -15.29 -7.15 -8.98
CA VAL A 160 -13.95 -7.70 -8.71
C VAL A 160 -13.99 -8.68 -7.55
N ALA A 161 -14.63 -8.32 -6.44
CA ALA A 161 -14.79 -9.20 -5.28
C ALA A 161 -15.51 -10.51 -5.67
N ALA A 162 -16.61 -10.42 -6.42
CA ALA A 162 -17.35 -11.58 -6.92
C ALA A 162 -16.48 -12.47 -7.82
N SER A 163 -15.68 -11.87 -8.70
CA SER A 163 -14.76 -12.60 -9.59
C SER A 163 -13.71 -13.37 -8.79
N LYS A 164 -13.10 -12.75 -7.78
CA LYS A 164 -12.14 -13.42 -6.89
C LYS A 164 -12.79 -14.53 -6.07
N ILE A 165 -14.02 -14.31 -5.57
CA ILE A 165 -14.78 -15.35 -4.87
C ILE A 165 -15.00 -16.58 -5.77
N LEU A 166 -15.45 -16.35 -7.01
CA LEU A 166 -15.68 -17.42 -8.00
C LEU A 166 -14.40 -18.11 -8.46
N GLN A 167 -13.22 -17.50 -8.29
CA GLN A 167 -11.94 -18.13 -8.59
C GLN A 167 -11.41 -18.92 -7.39
N ALA A 168 -11.48 -18.36 -6.19
CA ALA A 168 -10.92 -18.93 -4.97
C ALA A 168 -11.79 -20.03 -4.34
N HIS A 169 -13.12 -19.94 -4.48
CA HIS A 169 -14.08 -20.82 -3.78
C HIS A 169 -14.89 -21.68 -4.73
N ARG A 170 -14.35 -22.06 -5.90
CA ARG A 170 -15.04 -23.01 -6.78
C ARG A 170 -15.32 -24.29 -6.00
N ILE A 171 -16.61 -24.60 -5.83
CA ILE A 171 -17.07 -25.87 -5.30
C ILE A 171 -16.57 -26.93 -6.29
N SER A 172 -15.70 -27.83 -5.83
CA SER A 172 -15.46 -29.09 -6.53
C SER A 172 -16.80 -29.81 -6.64
N THR A 173 -17.46 -29.69 -7.79
CA THR A 173 -18.60 -30.55 -8.15
C THR A 173 -18.10 -31.96 -8.41
#